data_AF-A0A0F9I916-F1
#
_entry.id   AF-A0A0F9I916-F1
#
_cell.length_a   1.000
_cell.length_b   1.000
_cell.length_c   1.000
_cell.angle_alpha   90.00
_cell.angle_beta   90.00
_cell.angle_gamma   90.00
#
_symmetry.space_group_name_H-M   'P 1'
#
loop_
_entity.id
_entity.type
_entity.pdbx_description
1 polymer ?
#
loop_
_entity_poly.entity_id
_entity_poly.type
_entity_poly.pdbx_seq_one_letter_code
_entity_poly.pdbx_strand_id
1 'polypeptide(L)'
;MYSELDISEKNLYLRVLKKSSFYKSLLQFNNFQKQKSKVSLFHINEILLNLINITKFDKISRILPILASSEIEKTQFYDLLKDKEEDCKIIYIPNPPPYVRIYFHVYTCIIEEHGFKILEEISEKLLNKYIKRNETTLESGLKEILQRGNKDFSRKRFDCFKALMIYKLDNKRKDLARRWLLGADLTREDLEKLSIKSNVEEDVISFEMIKLISEFFDQIIVLYFDDIEMPYENYGKRAEIKMLEALKRFHHDIKKLMIIVNSLKKSWNKILNVADQSFCSILEPEQDFFDLNGLKKFIQIAMDIYWVQNDLKPPINPYFPLNPKILDIYY
;
A
#
# COMPACT_ATOMS: atom_id res chain seq x y z
N MET A 1 10.61 13.33 41.64
CA MET A 1 10.24 13.01 40.24
C MET A 1 10.20 11.49 39.97
N TYR A 2 9.85 10.69 40.97
CA TYR A 2 9.62 9.24 40.85
C TYR A 2 8.42 8.91 41.74
N SER A 3 7.67 7.90 41.32
CA SER A 3 6.41 7.38 41.89
C SER A 3 6.40 7.21 43.41
N GLU A 4 5.20 7.08 43.94
CA GLU A 4 4.75 6.73 45.30
C GLU A 4 5.33 5.40 45.86
N LEU A 5 6.59 5.09 45.60
CA LEU A 5 7.30 3.92 46.13
C LEU A 5 8.22 4.37 47.26
N ASP A 6 8.35 3.52 48.28
CA ASP A 6 9.34 3.74 49.34
C ASP A 6 10.77 3.73 48.75
N ILE A 7 11.68 4.48 49.38
CA ILE A 7 13.07 4.65 48.95
C ILE A 7 13.79 3.28 48.90
N SER A 8 13.45 2.37 49.81
CA SER A 8 14.01 1.02 49.84
C SER A 8 13.57 0.18 48.63
N GLU A 9 12.28 0.19 48.31
CA GLU A 9 11.71 -0.51 47.15
C GLU A 9 12.24 0.06 45.83
N LYS A 10 12.29 1.39 45.71
CA LYS A 10 12.84 2.05 44.53
C LYS A 10 14.29 1.64 44.28
N ASN A 11 15.10 1.55 45.33
CA ASN A 11 16.49 1.11 45.22
C ASN A 11 16.61 -0.37 44.85
N LEU A 12 15.68 -1.22 45.29
CA LEU A 12 15.62 -2.63 44.89
C LEU A 12 15.32 -2.76 43.39
N TYR A 13 14.25 -2.13 42.90
CA TYR A 13 13.90 -2.17 41.48
C TYR A 13 14.99 -1.58 40.59
N LEU A 14 15.59 -0.44 40.96
CA LEU A 14 16.68 0.17 40.19
C LEU A 14 17.95 -0.70 40.16
N ARG A 15 18.26 -1.47 41.21
CA ARG A 15 19.39 -2.42 41.19
C ARG A 15 19.15 -3.57 40.20
N VAL A 16 17.92 -4.07 40.13
CA VAL A 16 17.53 -5.14 39.21
C VAL A 16 17.59 -4.65 37.76
N LEU A 17 17.06 -3.46 37.50
CA LEU A 17 17.10 -2.82 36.18
C LEU A 17 18.54 -2.52 35.72
N LYS A 18 19.44 -2.12 36.63
CA LYS A 18 20.87 -1.90 36.30
C LYS A 18 21.63 -3.16 35.90
N LYS A 19 21.16 -4.35 36.30
CA LYS A 19 21.76 -5.64 35.95
C LYS A 19 21.29 -6.16 34.60
N SER A 20 20.14 -5.68 34.10
CA SER A 20 19.57 -6.11 32.82
C SER A 20 20.19 -5.38 31.63
N SER A 21 20.76 -6.15 30.69
CA SER A 21 21.22 -5.67 29.39
C SER A 21 20.05 -5.21 28.50
N PHE A 22 18.91 -5.88 28.59
CA PHE A 22 17.67 -5.51 27.90
C PHE A 22 17.22 -4.11 28.30
N TYR A 23 17.22 -3.80 29.60
CA TYR A 23 16.78 -2.52 30.12
C TYR A 23 17.74 -1.37 29.78
N LYS A 24 19.07 -1.63 29.83
CA LYS A 24 20.08 -0.69 29.33
C LYS A 24 19.92 -0.40 27.84
N SER A 25 19.50 -1.40 27.05
CA SER A 25 19.23 -1.19 25.64
C SER A 25 17.95 -0.38 25.42
N LEU A 26 16.87 -0.63 26.17
CA LEU A 26 15.56 0.00 26.03
C LEU A 26 15.56 1.49 26.39
N LEU A 27 16.40 1.91 27.34
CA LEU A 27 16.58 3.31 27.74
C LEU A 27 17.56 4.13 26.88
N GLN A 28 18.33 3.50 25.99
CA GLN A 28 19.09 4.26 25.01
C GLN A 28 18.09 4.91 24.04
N PHE A 29 18.05 6.24 23.98
CA PHE A 29 17.06 7.01 23.22
C PHE A 29 16.85 6.49 21.78
N ASN A 30 17.94 6.10 21.10
CA ASN A 30 17.89 5.52 19.75
C ASN A 30 17.22 4.14 19.69
N ASN A 31 17.41 3.31 20.72
CA ASN A 31 16.73 2.02 20.84
C ASN A 31 15.28 2.18 21.32
N PHE A 32 14.97 3.20 22.13
CA PHE A 32 13.59 3.52 22.49
C PHE A 32 12.80 3.95 21.26
N GLN A 33 13.32 4.85 20.41
CA GLN A 33 12.71 5.19 19.11
C GLN A 33 12.56 3.96 18.20
N LYS A 34 13.59 3.10 18.14
CA LYS A 34 13.55 1.85 17.36
C LYS A 34 12.60 0.79 17.92
N GLN A 35 12.31 0.80 19.22
CA GLN A 35 11.31 -0.08 19.84
C GLN A 35 9.90 0.55 19.77
N LYS A 36 9.82 1.88 19.86
CA LYS A 36 8.61 2.70 19.68
C LYS A 36 8.02 2.48 18.30
N SER A 37 8.86 2.48 17.26
CA SER A 37 8.43 2.10 15.91
C SER A 37 7.94 0.64 15.88
N LYS A 38 8.70 -0.32 16.43
CA LYS A 38 8.34 -1.76 16.44
C LYS A 38 6.94 -2.09 17.00
N VAL A 39 6.48 -1.37 18.03
CA VAL A 39 5.18 -1.63 18.67
C VAL A 39 4.01 -1.15 17.83
N SER A 40 4.05 0.10 17.39
CA SER A 40 3.00 0.65 16.52
C SER A 40 2.96 -0.08 15.19
N LEU A 41 4.14 -0.49 14.70
CA LEU A 41 4.25 -1.37 13.53
C LEU A 41 3.61 -2.73 13.75
N PHE A 42 3.74 -3.34 14.93
CA PHE A 42 3.07 -4.61 15.18
C PHE A 42 1.55 -4.48 15.02
N HIS A 43 0.95 -3.43 15.59
CA HIS A 43 -0.49 -3.21 15.50
C HIS A 43 -0.96 -2.94 14.06
N ILE A 44 -0.30 -2.00 13.37
CA ILE A 44 -0.65 -1.65 11.98
C ILE A 44 -0.41 -2.84 11.06
N ASN A 45 0.64 -3.64 11.31
CA ASN A 45 0.93 -4.83 10.53
C ASN A 45 -0.14 -5.91 10.72
N GLU A 46 -0.62 -6.16 11.94
CA GLU A 46 -1.73 -7.09 12.17
C GLU A 46 -3.00 -6.63 11.44
N ILE A 47 -3.31 -5.32 11.49
CA ILE A 47 -4.44 -4.74 10.75
C ILE A 47 -4.24 -4.92 9.25
N LEU A 48 -3.08 -4.57 8.72
CA LEU A 48 -2.77 -4.65 7.30
C LEU A 48 -2.86 -6.10 6.79
N LEU A 49 -2.24 -7.05 7.50
CA LEU A 49 -2.30 -8.47 7.15
C LEU A 49 -3.74 -8.99 7.19
N ASN A 50 -4.52 -8.59 8.19
CA ASN A 50 -5.93 -8.93 8.25
C ASN A 50 -6.70 -8.36 7.06
N LEU A 51 -6.52 -7.08 6.73
CA LEU A 51 -7.19 -6.44 5.60
C LEU A 51 -6.77 -7.04 4.26
N ILE A 52 -5.49 -7.39 4.08
CA ILE A 52 -5.00 -8.12 2.90
C ILE A 52 -5.68 -9.48 2.79
N ASN A 53 -5.78 -10.23 3.88
CA ASN A 53 -6.42 -11.55 3.90
C ASN A 53 -7.92 -11.46 3.59
N ILE A 54 -8.62 -10.49 4.18
CA ILE A 54 -10.04 -10.25 3.89
C ILE A 54 -10.21 -9.85 2.42
N THR A 55 -9.37 -8.95 1.91
CA THR A 55 -9.37 -8.51 0.50
C THR A 55 -9.10 -9.65 -0.47
N LYS A 56 -8.21 -10.58 -0.10
CA LYS A 56 -7.96 -11.79 -0.88
C LYS A 56 -9.18 -12.71 -0.94
N PHE A 57 -9.95 -12.78 0.15
CA PHE A 57 -11.14 -13.60 0.26
C PHE A 57 -12.34 -13.00 -0.49
N ASP A 58 -12.73 -11.76 -0.18
CA ASP A 58 -13.93 -11.13 -0.74
C ASP A 58 -13.70 -10.40 -2.06
N LYS A 59 -12.42 -10.14 -2.41
CA LYS A 59 -11.97 -9.42 -3.62
C LYS A 59 -12.43 -7.95 -3.64
N ILE A 60 -12.89 -7.41 -2.52
CA ILE A 60 -13.30 -6.01 -2.37
C ILE A 60 -12.07 -5.18 -2.05
N SER A 61 -11.86 -4.10 -2.79
CA SER A 61 -10.74 -3.20 -2.53
C SER A 61 -10.99 -2.34 -1.29
N ARG A 62 -9.92 -1.91 -0.62
CA ARG A 62 -10.01 -1.18 0.65
C ARG A 62 -9.08 0.03 0.67
N ILE A 63 -9.45 1.05 1.45
CA ILE A 63 -8.63 2.24 1.66
C ILE A 63 -8.32 2.37 3.15
N LEU A 64 -7.05 2.30 3.53
CA LEU A 64 -6.59 2.46 4.90
C LEU A 64 -5.83 3.78 5.05
N PRO A 65 -6.38 4.75 5.80
CA PRO A 65 -5.65 5.95 6.18
C PRO A 65 -4.61 5.65 7.26
N ILE A 66 -3.37 6.06 7.00
CA ILE A 66 -2.28 6.01 7.97
C ILE A 66 -1.84 7.45 8.27
N LEU A 67 -1.90 7.83 9.55
CA LEU A 67 -1.61 9.17 10.01
C LEU A 67 -0.25 9.21 10.69
N ALA A 68 0.70 9.88 10.05
CA ALA A 68 2.04 10.11 10.59
C ALA A 68 2.12 11.46 11.31
N SER A 69 2.93 11.54 12.35
CA SER A 69 3.21 12.80 13.06
C SER A 69 4.32 13.61 12.36
N SER A 70 5.17 12.94 11.56
CA SER A 70 6.28 13.57 10.85
C SER A 70 6.65 12.82 9.55
N GLU A 71 7.39 13.48 8.67
CA GLU A 71 7.92 12.87 7.43
C GLU A 71 8.83 11.66 7.71
N ILE A 72 9.59 11.71 8.81
CA ILE A 72 10.45 10.60 9.22
C ILE A 72 9.62 9.34 9.51
N GLU A 73 8.46 9.51 10.13
CA GLU A 73 7.54 8.40 10.42
C GLU A 73 6.95 7.79 9.14
N LYS A 74 6.63 8.63 8.14
CA LYS A 74 6.16 8.17 6.82
C LYS A 74 7.21 7.31 6.11
N THR A 75 8.46 7.79 6.06
CA THR A 75 9.57 7.03 5.44
C THR A 75 9.79 5.70 6.19
N GLN A 76 9.81 5.74 7.52
CA GLN A 76 9.93 4.53 8.33
C GLN A 76 8.82 3.53 8.05
N PHE A 77 7.56 3.99 7.97
CA PHE A 77 6.44 3.11 7.67
C PHE A 77 6.62 2.41 6.34
N TYR A 78 6.99 3.15 5.30
CA TYR A 78 7.19 2.59 3.96
C TYR A 78 8.33 1.56 3.91
N ASP A 79 9.49 1.88 4.51
CA ASP A 79 10.63 0.95 4.56
C ASP A 79 10.22 -0.38 5.23
N LEU A 80 9.38 -0.30 6.25
CA LEU A 80 8.91 -1.46 7.01
C LEU A 80 7.83 -2.25 6.29
N LEU A 81 7.03 -1.58 5.46
CA LEU A 81 6.12 -2.26 4.53
C LEU A 81 6.90 -3.04 3.48
N LYS A 82 8.01 -2.50 2.94
CA LYS A 82 8.83 -3.21 1.93
C LYS A 82 9.37 -4.55 2.43
N ASP A 83 9.67 -4.68 3.72
CA ASP A 83 10.09 -5.95 4.33
C ASP A 83 8.99 -7.06 4.27
N LYS A 84 7.77 -6.75 3.81
CA LYS A 84 6.59 -7.65 3.76
C LYS A 84 6.14 -8.03 2.35
N GLU A 85 7.01 -7.88 1.34
CA GLU A 85 6.69 -8.11 -0.08
C GLU A 85 6.41 -9.58 -0.47
N GLU A 86 6.52 -10.53 0.48
CA GLU A 86 6.22 -11.94 0.28
C GLU A 86 4.70 -12.21 0.16
N ASP A 87 3.88 -11.53 0.97
CA ASP A 87 2.42 -11.77 1.04
C ASP A 87 1.62 -10.89 0.07
N CYS A 88 2.17 -9.75 -0.31
CA CYS A 88 1.53 -8.74 -1.15
C CYS A 88 2.57 -7.98 -1.99
N LYS A 89 2.10 -7.29 -3.02
CA LYS A 89 2.96 -6.44 -3.85
C LYS A 89 2.71 -4.97 -3.55
N ILE A 90 3.71 -4.32 -2.95
CA ILE A 90 3.63 -2.94 -2.51
C ILE A 90 4.22 -2.04 -3.58
N ILE A 91 3.44 -1.07 -4.00
CA ILE A 91 3.74 -0.16 -5.09
C ILE A 91 3.64 1.24 -4.54
N TYR A 92 4.79 1.92 -4.50
CA TYR A 92 4.85 3.30 -4.06
C TYR A 92 4.39 4.23 -5.15
N ILE A 93 3.39 5.04 -4.80
CA ILE A 93 2.80 6.04 -5.65
C ILE A 93 3.24 7.40 -5.10
N PRO A 94 4.28 8.02 -5.68
CA PRO A 94 4.60 9.40 -5.35
C PRO A 94 3.42 10.29 -5.75
N ASN A 95 3.35 11.50 -5.18
CA ASN A 95 2.30 12.44 -5.53
C ASN A 95 2.20 12.61 -7.07
N PRO A 96 1.05 12.29 -7.68
CA PRO A 96 0.92 12.28 -9.13
C PRO A 96 1.18 13.68 -9.74
N PRO A 97 1.81 13.73 -10.92
CA PRO A 97 1.86 14.94 -11.73
C PRO A 97 0.42 15.39 -12.08
N PRO A 98 0.21 16.67 -12.48
CA PRO A 98 -1.08 17.35 -12.46
C PRO A 98 -2.31 16.53 -12.90
N TYR A 99 -3.43 16.81 -12.22
CA TYR A 99 -4.85 16.36 -12.26
C TYR A 99 -5.46 15.50 -13.36
N VAL A 100 -4.79 15.26 -14.47
CA VAL A 100 -5.38 14.70 -15.69
C VAL A 100 -4.78 13.33 -16.02
N ARG A 101 -3.84 12.81 -15.21
CA ARG A 101 -3.14 11.54 -15.50
C ARG A 101 -2.89 10.67 -14.27
N ILE A 102 -3.77 10.71 -13.26
CA ILE A 102 -3.60 9.93 -12.02
C ILE A 102 -3.57 8.43 -12.34
N TYR A 103 -4.45 7.95 -13.22
CA TYR A 103 -4.49 6.54 -13.57
C TYR A 103 -3.26 6.11 -14.36
N PHE A 104 -2.79 6.94 -15.30
CA PHE A 104 -1.56 6.64 -16.02
C PHE A 104 -0.34 6.65 -15.09
N HIS A 105 -0.26 7.60 -14.16
CA HIS A 105 0.79 7.66 -13.15
C HIS A 105 0.83 6.40 -12.27
N VAL A 106 -0.33 5.97 -11.75
CA VAL A 106 -0.41 4.71 -10.98
C VAL A 106 0.00 3.53 -11.85
N TYR A 107 -0.45 3.47 -13.10
CA TYR A 107 -0.05 2.44 -14.05
C TYR A 107 1.46 2.41 -14.26
N THR A 108 2.10 3.55 -14.48
CA THR A 108 3.55 3.62 -14.68
C THR A 108 4.30 3.16 -13.43
N CYS A 109 3.87 3.56 -12.23
CA CYS A 109 4.50 3.07 -11.00
C CYS A 109 4.39 1.55 -10.83
N ILE A 110 3.26 0.94 -11.22
CA ILE A 110 3.11 -0.53 -11.22
C ILE A 110 4.13 -1.19 -12.16
N ILE A 111 4.30 -0.63 -13.36
CA ILE A 111 5.23 -1.16 -14.36
C ILE A 111 6.69 -0.92 -13.96
N GLU A 112 7.00 0.21 -13.32
CA GLU A 112 8.36 0.53 -12.85
C GLU A 112 8.80 -0.40 -11.71
N GLU A 113 7.94 -0.66 -10.72
CA GLU A 113 8.29 -1.49 -9.57
C GLU A 113 8.41 -2.99 -9.94
N HIS A 114 7.52 -3.50 -10.80
CA HIS A 114 7.48 -4.93 -11.14
C HIS A 114 8.05 -5.30 -12.51
N GLY A 115 8.35 -4.30 -13.34
CA GLY A 115 8.86 -4.48 -14.69
C GLY A 115 7.92 -5.31 -15.57
N PHE A 116 8.51 -6.03 -16.53
CA PHE A 116 7.75 -6.87 -17.46
C PHE A 116 7.18 -8.14 -16.85
N LYS A 117 7.65 -8.56 -15.68
CA LYS A 117 7.24 -9.82 -15.05
C LYS A 117 5.73 -9.85 -14.81
N ILE A 118 5.16 -8.74 -14.33
CA ILE A 118 3.72 -8.64 -14.09
C ILE A 118 2.93 -8.79 -15.41
N LEU A 119 3.39 -8.16 -16.49
CA LEU A 119 2.76 -8.23 -17.80
C LEU A 119 2.86 -9.64 -18.40
N GLU A 120 3.99 -10.32 -18.22
CA GLU A 120 4.19 -11.70 -18.66
C GLU A 120 3.25 -12.67 -17.92
N GLU A 121 3.15 -12.54 -16.59
CA GLU A 121 2.28 -13.38 -15.75
C GLU A 121 0.80 -13.20 -16.13
N ILE A 122 0.34 -11.96 -16.25
CA ILE A 122 -1.04 -11.66 -16.65
C ILE A 122 -1.33 -12.16 -18.06
N SER A 123 -0.40 -11.94 -19.00
CA SER A 123 -0.55 -12.43 -20.37
C SER A 123 -0.66 -13.95 -20.41
N GLU A 124 0.08 -14.67 -19.56
CA GLU A 124 0.03 -16.12 -19.48
C GLU A 124 -1.30 -16.64 -18.93
N LYS A 125 -1.81 -16.03 -17.86
CA LYS A 125 -3.12 -16.39 -17.30
C LYS A 125 -4.27 -16.09 -18.26
N LEU A 126 -4.20 -14.95 -18.95
CA LEU A 126 -5.15 -14.62 -20.01
C LEU A 126 -5.08 -15.66 -21.13
N LEU A 127 -3.88 -16.00 -21.60
CA LEU A 127 -3.70 -17.03 -22.62
C LEU A 127 -4.32 -18.37 -22.17
N ASN A 128 -4.02 -18.82 -20.95
CA ASN A 128 -4.55 -20.06 -20.39
C ASN A 128 -6.07 -20.06 -20.24
N LYS A 129 -6.68 -18.89 -19.99
CA LYS A 129 -8.13 -18.72 -19.92
C LYS A 129 -8.79 -18.88 -21.31
N TYR A 130 -8.15 -18.44 -22.38
CA TYR A 130 -8.74 -18.36 -23.71
C TYR A 130 -8.27 -19.44 -24.70
N ILE A 131 -7.17 -20.12 -24.41
CA ILE A 131 -6.64 -21.22 -25.22
C ILE A 131 -7.47 -22.49 -25.03
N LYS A 132 -7.76 -23.22 -26.11
CA LYS A 132 -8.32 -24.58 -26.03
C LYS A 132 -7.19 -25.60 -26.08
N ARG A 133 -7.35 -26.72 -25.37
CA ARG A 133 -6.34 -27.81 -25.24
C ARG A 133 -5.83 -28.42 -26.56
N ASN A 134 -6.38 -28.08 -27.73
CA ASN A 134 -6.09 -28.75 -29.01
C ASN A 134 -5.57 -27.83 -30.14
N GLU A 135 -5.16 -26.59 -29.89
CA GLU A 135 -4.69 -25.67 -30.95
C GLU A 135 -3.16 -25.69 -31.06
N THR A 136 -2.64 -26.36 -32.10
CA THR A 136 -1.21 -26.66 -32.33
C THR A 136 -0.40 -25.57 -33.03
N THR A 137 -0.97 -24.40 -33.35
CA THR A 137 -0.26 -23.31 -34.05
C THR A 137 -0.50 -21.93 -33.43
N LEU A 138 0.59 -21.24 -33.04
CA LEU A 138 0.60 -19.95 -32.32
C LEU A 138 -0.09 -18.80 -33.09
N GLU A 139 0.10 -18.70 -34.42
CA GLU A 139 -0.45 -17.58 -35.20
C GLU A 139 -1.96 -17.72 -35.51
N SER A 140 -2.45 -18.94 -35.77
CA SER A 140 -3.90 -19.19 -35.91
C SER A 140 -4.62 -19.03 -34.57
N GLY A 141 -3.96 -19.42 -33.48
CA GLY A 141 -4.46 -19.24 -32.12
C GLY A 141 -4.70 -17.77 -31.75
N LEU A 142 -3.82 -16.84 -32.16
CA LEU A 142 -4.00 -15.41 -31.84
C LEU A 142 -5.33 -14.86 -32.38
N LYS A 143 -5.69 -15.14 -33.64
CA LYS A 143 -6.96 -14.64 -34.22
C LYS A 143 -8.17 -15.17 -33.47
N GLU A 144 -8.16 -16.46 -33.11
CA GLU A 144 -9.25 -17.07 -32.35
C GLU A 144 -9.35 -16.52 -30.92
N ILE A 145 -8.21 -16.37 -30.23
CA ILE A 145 -8.13 -15.79 -28.90
C ILE A 145 -8.68 -14.36 -28.90
N LEU A 146 -8.29 -13.55 -29.88
CA LEU A 146 -8.80 -12.18 -30.03
C LEU A 146 -10.30 -12.14 -30.32
N GLN A 147 -10.83 -13.06 -31.14
CA GLN A 147 -12.27 -13.13 -31.39
C GLN A 147 -13.07 -13.50 -30.14
N ARG A 148 -12.54 -14.40 -29.30
CA ARG A 148 -13.16 -14.77 -28.02
C ARG A 148 -13.10 -13.60 -27.04
N GLY A 149 -11.95 -12.98 -26.87
CA GLY A 149 -11.78 -11.81 -26.00
C GLY A 149 -12.65 -10.62 -26.40
N ASN A 150 -12.90 -10.41 -27.71
CA ASN A 150 -13.77 -9.32 -28.19
C ASN A 150 -15.24 -9.49 -27.78
N LYS A 151 -15.68 -10.70 -27.44
CA LYS A 151 -17.03 -10.96 -26.91
C LYS A 151 -17.13 -10.66 -25.41
N ASP A 152 -16.04 -10.86 -24.68
CA ASP A 152 -16.00 -10.77 -23.22
C ASP A 152 -15.64 -9.36 -22.72
N PHE A 153 -14.89 -8.59 -23.51
CA PHE A 153 -14.37 -7.29 -23.10
C PHE A 153 -15.07 -6.12 -23.76
N SER A 154 -15.23 -5.03 -23.00
CA SER A 154 -15.58 -3.73 -23.58
C SER A 154 -14.50 -3.28 -24.56
N ARG A 155 -14.84 -2.42 -25.52
CA ARG A 155 -13.92 -1.99 -26.57
C ARG A 155 -12.57 -1.46 -26.05
N LYS A 156 -12.57 -0.69 -24.96
CA LYS A 156 -11.35 -0.10 -24.36
C LYS A 156 -10.49 -1.16 -23.66
N ARG A 157 -11.15 -2.06 -22.91
CA ARG A 157 -10.49 -3.18 -22.25
C ARG A 157 -9.98 -4.23 -23.25
N PHE A 158 -10.65 -4.37 -24.39
CA PHE A 158 -10.21 -5.25 -25.46
C PHE A 158 -8.90 -4.79 -26.10
N ASP A 159 -8.68 -3.47 -26.22
CA ASP A 159 -7.40 -2.94 -26.70
C ASP A 159 -6.23 -3.30 -25.76
N CYS A 160 -6.47 -3.22 -24.45
CA CYS A 160 -5.54 -3.68 -23.40
C CYS A 160 -5.22 -5.18 -23.55
N PHE A 161 -6.27 -6.01 -23.63
CA PHE A 161 -6.14 -7.45 -23.84
C PHE A 161 -5.37 -7.78 -25.13
N LYS A 162 -5.68 -7.09 -26.23
CA LYS A 162 -5.04 -7.27 -27.53
C LYS A 162 -3.55 -6.97 -27.47
N ALA A 163 -3.16 -5.87 -26.81
CA ALA A 163 -1.75 -5.53 -26.63
C ALA A 163 -0.98 -6.65 -25.91
N LEU A 164 -1.54 -7.20 -24.82
CA LEU A 164 -0.95 -8.30 -24.07
C LEU A 164 -0.82 -9.60 -24.91
N MET A 165 -1.86 -9.94 -25.68
CA MET A 165 -1.84 -11.12 -26.54
C MET A 165 -0.86 -10.99 -27.71
N ILE A 166 -0.77 -9.81 -28.34
CA ILE A 166 0.24 -9.53 -29.37
C ILE A 166 1.64 -9.63 -28.77
N TYR A 167 1.86 -9.03 -27.60
CA TYR A 167 3.14 -9.10 -26.90
C TYR A 167 3.58 -10.55 -26.60
N LYS A 168 2.65 -11.44 -26.22
CA LYS A 168 2.95 -12.83 -25.88
C LYS A 168 3.09 -13.75 -27.11
N LEU A 169 2.25 -13.59 -28.13
CA LEU A 169 2.10 -14.58 -29.21
C LEU A 169 2.66 -14.13 -30.57
N ASP A 170 2.79 -12.83 -30.83
CA ASP A 170 3.17 -12.31 -32.14
C ASP A 170 4.60 -11.76 -32.13
N ASN A 171 5.57 -12.59 -32.54
CA ASN A 171 6.97 -12.20 -32.58
C ASN A 171 7.26 -11.02 -33.53
N LYS A 172 6.43 -10.77 -34.56
CA LYS A 172 6.67 -9.67 -35.52
C LYS A 172 6.25 -8.32 -34.93
N ARG A 173 5.18 -8.30 -34.15
CA ARG A 173 4.62 -7.07 -33.54
C ARG A 173 4.93 -6.92 -32.05
N LYS A 174 5.65 -7.88 -31.47
CA LYS A 174 6.00 -7.92 -30.05
C LYS A 174 6.64 -6.64 -29.53
N ASP A 175 7.65 -6.12 -30.23
CA ASP A 175 8.35 -4.92 -29.79
C ASP A 175 7.46 -3.67 -29.82
N LEU A 176 6.54 -3.59 -30.79
CA LEU A 176 5.59 -2.50 -30.89
C LEU A 176 4.55 -2.57 -29.77
N ALA A 177 4.02 -3.76 -29.48
CA ALA A 177 3.13 -3.98 -28.35
C ALA A 177 3.82 -3.71 -27.01
N ARG A 178 5.10 -4.09 -26.88
CA ARG A 178 5.93 -3.79 -25.70
C ARG A 178 6.07 -2.30 -25.48
N ARG A 179 6.36 -1.52 -26.53
CA ARG A 179 6.43 -0.06 -26.44
C ARG A 179 5.10 0.55 -26.00
N TRP A 180 3.98 0.08 -26.55
CA TRP A 180 2.65 0.52 -26.14
C TRP A 180 2.41 0.23 -24.65
N LEU A 181 2.69 -0.99 -24.18
CA LEU A 181 2.53 -1.40 -22.78
C LEU A 181 3.41 -0.57 -21.84
N LEU A 182 4.58 -0.12 -22.29
CA LEU A 182 5.46 0.76 -21.50
C LEU A 182 5.00 2.23 -21.45
N GLY A 183 3.91 2.61 -22.10
CA GLY A 183 3.51 4.02 -22.13
C GLY A 183 4.27 4.86 -23.16
N ALA A 184 4.88 4.25 -24.18
CA ALA A 184 5.43 5.05 -25.28
C ALA A 184 4.31 5.64 -26.13
N ASP A 185 4.45 6.92 -26.48
CA ASP A 185 3.53 7.58 -27.43
C ASP A 185 3.72 6.98 -28.84
N LEU A 186 2.77 6.13 -29.24
CA LEU A 186 2.78 5.51 -30.55
C LEU A 186 2.06 6.40 -31.57
N THR A 187 2.60 6.42 -32.79
CA THR A 187 1.97 7.09 -33.93
C THR A 187 0.69 6.37 -34.33
N ARG A 188 -0.17 7.05 -35.10
CA ARG A 188 -1.41 6.43 -35.64
C ARG A 188 -1.12 5.20 -36.49
N GLU A 189 -0.06 5.25 -37.31
CA GLU A 189 0.36 4.10 -38.13
C GLU A 189 0.77 2.91 -37.26
N ASP A 190 1.45 3.16 -36.15
CA ASP A 190 1.85 2.12 -35.20
C ASP A 190 0.64 1.51 -34.46
N LEU A 191 -0.32 2.34 -34.08
CA LEU A 191 -1.59 1.90 -33.49
C LEU A 191 -2.40 1.05 -34.48
N GLU A 192 -2.42 1.43 -35.77
CA GLU A 192 -3.06 0.65 -36.83
C GLU A 192 -2.41 -0.73 -37.03
N LYS A 193 -1.07 -0.83 -36.98
CA LYS A 193 -0.34 -2.11 -37.02
C LYS A 193 -0.71 -3.03 -35.85
N LEU A 194 -0.93 -2.47 -34.66
CA LEU A 194 -1.43 -3.19 -33.50
C LEU A 194 -2.94 -3.43 -33.54
N SER A 195 -3.65 -2.74 -34.43
CA SER A 195 -5.12 -2.69 -34.49
C SER A 195 -5.74 -2.21 -33.17
N ILE A 196 -5.08 -1.26 -32.50
CA ILE A 196 -5.50 -0.60 -31.25
C ILE A 196 -5.89 0.85 -31.57
N LYS A 197 -6.80 1.46 -30.81
CA LYS A 197 -7.33 2.80 -31.14
C LYS A 197 -6.74 3.94 -30.31
N SER A 198 -6.25 3.63 -29.11
CA SER A 198 -5.86 4.62 -28.11
C SER A 198 -4.51 4.26 -27.49
N ASN A 199 -3.75 5.27 -27.11
CA ASN A 199 -2.52 5.07 -26.34
C ASN A 199 -2.85 4.70 -24.90
N VAL A 200 -1.95 3.96 -24.24
CA VAL A 200 -2.15 3.57 -22.84
C VAL A 200 -2.18 4.79 -21.92
N GLU A 201 -1.52 5.89 -22.29
CA GLU A 201 -1.52 7.16 -21.55
C GLU A 201 -2.92 7.76 -21.33
N GLU A 202 -3.90 7.38 -22.15
CA GLU A 202 -5.27 7.82 -21.94
C GLU A 202 -5.82 7.24 -20.64
N ASP A 203 -6.32 8.11 -19.76
CA ASP A 203 -6.83 7.76 -18.41
C ASP A 203 -7.72 6.52 -18.39
N VAL A 204 -8.62 6.38 -19.37
CA VAL A 204 -9.53 5.23 -19.40
C VAL A 204 -8.81 3.94 -19.78
N ILE A 205 -7.80 4.00 -20.65
CA ILE A 205 -7.02 2.81 -21.03
C ILE A 205 -6.10 2.41 -19.89
N SER A 206 -5.40 3.36 -19.27
CA SER A 206 -4.61 3.12 -18.05
C SER A 206 -5.45 2.48 -16.94
N PHE A 207 -6.65 3.01 -16.70
CA PHE A 207 -7.56 2.46 -15.70
C PHE A 207 -7.98 1.02 -16.02
N GLU A 208 -8.33 0.73 -17.26
CA GLU A 208 -8.67 -0.64 -17.69
C GLU A 208 -7.45 -1.58 -17.60
N MET A 209 -6.23 -1.10 -17.87
CA MET A 209 -4.99 -1.86 -17.67
C MET A 209 -4.78 -2.21 -16.20
N ILE A 210 -4.91 -1.25 -15.27
CA ILE A 210 -4.80 -1.51 -13.82
C ILE A 210 -5.86 -2.53 -13.39
N LYS A 211 -7.08 -2.41 -13.90
CA LYS A 211 -8.16 -3.36 -13.62
C LYS A 211 -7.85 -4.77 -14.12
N LEU A 212 -7.28 -4.88 -15.31
CA LEU A 212 -6.82 -6.14 -15.89
C LEU A 212 -5.68 -6.75 -15.06
N ILE A 213 -4.72 -5.92 -14.66
CA ILE A 213 -3.61 -6.31 -13.80
C ILE A 213 -4.14 -6.88 -12.49
N SER A 214 -4.95 -6.11 -11.76
CA SER A 214 -5.46 -6.53 -10.45
C SER A 214 -6.34 -7.78 -10.50
N GLU A 215 -7.10 -7.98 -11.58
CA GLU A 215 -7.97 -9.16 -11.72
C GLU A 215 -7.17 -10.45 -11.90
N PHE A 216 -6.13 -10.41 -12.75
CA PHE A 216 -5.36 -11.58 -13.17
C PHE A 216 -4.06 -11.78 -12.39
N PHE A 217 -3.60 -10.80 -11.62
CA PHE A 217 -2.47 -10.99 -10.72
C PHE A 217 -2.87 -11.83 -9.49
N ASP A 218 -1.99 -12.73 -9.04
CA ASP A 218 -2.34 -13.69 -7.96
C ASP A 218 -2.29 -13.05 -6.57
N GLN A 219 -1.38 -12.11 -6.37
CA GLN A 219 -1.20 -11.41 -5.11
C GLN A 219 -2.08 -10.16 -5.04
N ILE A 220 -2.35 -9.70 -3.81
CA ILE A 220 -2.98 -8.39 -3.60
C ILE A 220 -1.97 -7.31 -3.94
N ILE A 221 -2.42 -6.30 -4.69
CA ILE A 221 -1.64 -5.11 -4.98
C ILE A 221 -1.95 -4.06 -3.91
N VAL A 222 -0.91 -3.63 -3.20
CA VAL A 222 -0.96 -2.56 -2.22
C VAL A 222 -0.45 -1.28 -2.89
N LEU A 223 -1.34 -0.33 -3.15
CA LEU A 223 -0.98 1.00 -3.64
C LEU A 223 -0.71 1.91 -2.44
N TYR A 224 0.54 2.28 -2.24
CA TYR A 224 0.96 3.20 -1.18
C TYR A 224 1.02 4.62 -1.73
N PHE A 225 -0.02 5.42 -1.47
CA PHE A 225 -0.05 6.83 -1.82
C PHE A 225 0.60 7.64 -0.72
N ASP A 226 1.77 8.20 -1.02
CA ASP A 226 2.46 9.10 -0.11
C ASP A 226 1.97 10.54 -0.28
N ASP A 227 2.04 11.30 0.80
CA ASP A 227 1.72 12.72 0.84
C ASP A 227 0.38 13.09 0.18
N ILE A 228 -0.70 12.44 0.60
CA ILE A 228 -2.02 12.65 -0.01
C ILE A 228 -2.53 14.10 0.14
N GLU A 229 -1.97 14.89 1.07
CA GLU A 229 -2.24 16.31 1.24
C GLU A 229 -1.64 17.22 0.15
N MET A 230 -0.63 16.76 -0.58
CA MET A 230 0.14 17.60 -1.50
C MET A 230 -0.62 18.10 -2.74
N PRO A 231 -1.60 17.37 -3.33
CA PRO A 231 -2.47 17.93 -4.36
C PRO A 231 -3.14 19.23 -3.89
N TYR A 232 -3.70 19.24 -2.68
CA TYR A 232 -4.26 20.45 -2.08
C TYR A 232 -3.20 21.55 -1.91
N GLU A 233 -2.03 21.23 -1.36
CA GLU A 233 -0.99 22.23 -1.06
C GLU A 233 -0.42 22.87 -2.33
N ASN A 234 -0.18 22.08 -3.36
CA ASN A 234 0.46 22.54 -4.60
C ASN A 234 -0.53 23.22 -5.56
N TYR A 235 -1.81 22.81 -5.56
CA TYR A 235 -2.76 23.28 -6.58
C TYR A 235 -4.20 23.51 -6.11
N GLY A 236 -4.45 23.45 -4.79
CA GLY A 236 -5.69 23.89 -4.14
C GLY A 236 -6.85 22.89 -4.18
N LYS A 237 -7.99 23.22 -3.55
CA LYS A 237 -9.12 22.29 -3.31
C LYS A 237 -9.59 21.43 -4.50
N ARG A 238 -9.63 21.97 -5.72
CA ARG A 238 -10.08 21.21 -6.91
C ARG A 238 -9.18 20.03 -7.23
N ALA A 239 -7.90 20.15 -6.86
CA ALA A 239 -6.91 19.12 -6.98
C ALA A 239 -7.26 17.89 -6.16
N GLU A 240 -7.45 18.16 -4.88
CA GLU A 240 -7.72 17.20 -3.83
C GLU A 240 -8.98 16.42 -4.18
N ILE A 241 -10.06 17.13 -4.55
CA ILE A 241 -11.32 16.50 -4.97
C ILE A 241 -11.09 15.49 -6.10
N LYS A 242 -10.31 15.85 -7.13
CA LYS A 242 -10.02 14.92 -8.24
C LYS A 242 -9.21 13.71 -7.79
N MET A 243 -8.27 13.89 -6.88
CA MET A 243 -7.50 12.78 -6.29
C MET A 243 -8.42 11.84 -5.51
N LEU A 244 -9.27 12.38 -4.64
CA LEU A 244 -10.23 11.61 -3.86
C LEU A 244 -11.25 10.88 -4.76
N GLU A 245 -11.72 11.51 -5.84
CA GLU A 245 -12.56 10.85 -6.85
C GLU A 245 -11.84 9.69 -7.55
N ALA A 246 -10.54 9.84 -7.86
CA ALA A 246 -9.75 8.75 -8.43
C ALA A 246 -9.60 7.58 -7.45
N LEU A 247 -9.35 7.87 -6.16
CA LEU A 247 -9.30 6.86 -5.10
C LEU A 247 -10.65 6.14 -4.92
N LYS A 248 -11.77 6.86 -4.91
CA LYS A 248 -13.12 6.26 -4.90
C LYS A 248 -13.31 5.31 -6.06
N ARG A 249 -12.88 5.72 -7.25
CA ARG A 249 -13.00 4.90 -8.44
C ARG A 249 -12.12 3.66 -8.37
N PHE A 250 -10.88 3.77 -7.87
CA PHE A 250 -10.04 2.60 -7.60
C PHE A 250 -10.72 1.61 -6.65
N HIS A 251 -11.29 2.11 -5.56
CA HIS A 251 -12.02 1.29 -4.58
C HIS A 251 -13.24 0.58 -5.18
N HIS A 252 -14.09 1.28 -5.94
CA HIS A 252 -15.34 0.71 -6.46
C HIS A 252 -15.16 -0.20 -7.66
N ASP A 253 -14.33 0.20 -8.63
CA ASP A 253 -14.32 -0.41 -9.96
C ASP A 253 -13.19 -1.43 -10.13
N ILE A 254 -12.16 -1.39 -9.29
CA ILE A 254 -11.04 -2.35 -9.31
C ILE A 254 -11.16 -3.25 -8.09
N LYS A 255 -10.98 -4.55 -8.30
CA LYS A 255 -11.03 -5.59 -7.26
C LYS A 255 -9.63 -5.94 -6.80
N LYS A 256 -9.50 -6.51 -5.59
CA LYS A 256 -8.22 -7.01 -5.03
C LYS A 256 -7.13 -5.93 -4.85
N LEU A 257 -7.51 -4.68 -4.60
CA LEU A 257 -6.55 -3.64 -4.22
C LEU A 257 -6.61 -3.37 -2.71
N MET A 258 -5.43 -3.17 -2.13
CA MET A 258 -5.30 -2.47 -0.87
C MET A 258 -4.73 -1.09 -1.18
N ILE A 259 -5.36 -0.04 -0.69
CA ILE A 259 -4.90 1.34 -0.91
C ILE A 259 -4.52 1.89 0.45
N ILE A 260 -3.27 2.28 0.61
CA ILE A 260 -2.79 2.97 1.79
C ILE A 260 -2.70 4.45 1.42
N VAL A 261 -3.42 5.29 2.16
CA VAL A 261 -3.29 6.75 2.03
C VAL A 261 -2.55 7.27 3.24
N ASN A 262 -1.31 7.71 3.01
CA ASN A 262 -0.45 8.20 4.06
C ASN A 262 -0.53 9.74 4.12
N SER A 263 -0.73 10.28 5.32
CA SER A 263 -0.86 11.73 5.51
C SER A 263 -0.27 12.18 6.84
N LEU A 264 0.16 13.44 6.92
CA LEU A 264 0.42 14.05 8.22
C LEU A 264 -0.89 14.21 9.01
N LYS A 265 -0.87 13.84 10.28
CA LYS A 265 -2.01 13.98 11.21
C LYS A 265 -2.59 15.40 11.24
N LYS A 266 -1.74 16.42 11.13
CA LYS A 266 -2.15 17.84 11.08
C LYS A 266 -2.90 18.23 9.79
N SER A 267 -2.67 17.49 8.71
CA SER A 267 -3.22 17.75 7.37
C SER A 267 -4.48 16.93 7.10
N TRP A 268 -4.64 15.79 7.77
CA TRP A 268 -5.78 14.88 7.57
C TRP A 268 -7.16 15.54 7.68
N ASN A 269 -7.39 16.36 8.71
CA ASN A 269 -8.66 17.08 8.85
C ASN A 269 -8.97 18.00 7.65
N LYS A 270 -7.95 18.55 6.98
CA LYS A 270 -8.17 19.35 5.76
C LYS A 270 -8.65 18.49 4.61
N ILE A 271 -8.12 17.28 4.47
CA ILE A 271 -8.53 16.30 3.46
C ILE A 271 -9.98 15.89 3.72
N LEU A 272 -10.32 15.51 4.95
CA LEU A 272 -11.69 15.14 5.34
C LEU A 272 -12.70 16.27 5.11
N ASN A 273 -12.32 17.53 5.34
CA ASN A 273 -13.19 18.69 5.08
C ASN A 273 -13.45 18.92 3.58
N VAL A 274 -12.61 18.38 2.70
CA VAL A 274 -12.77 18.44 1.25
C VAL A 274 -13.46 17.19 0.71
N ALA A 275 -13.24 16.05 1.37
CA ALA A 275 -13.87 14.78 1.07
C ALA A 275 -15.40 14.88 1.18
N ASP A 276 -16.09 14.15 0.31
CA ASP A 276 -17.52 13.97 0.40
C ASP A 276 -17.85 12.75 1.27
N GLN A 277 -19.12 12.65 1.69
CA GLN A 277 -19.58 11.54 2.54
C GLN A 277 -19.33 10.17 1.90
N SER A 278 -19.36 10.09 0.57
CA SER A 278 -19.13 8.83 -0.14
C SER A 278 -17.68 8.36 0.01
N PHE A 279 -16.70 9.26 -0.05
CA PHE A 279 -15.30 8.91 0.23
C PHE A 279 -15.12 8.49 1.69
N CYS A 280 -15.66 9.27 2.64
CA CYS A 280 -15.52 8.94 4.06
C CYS A 280 -16.14 7.59 4.43
N SER A 281 -17.22 7.16 3.75
CA SER A 281 -17.88 5.87 4.03
C SER A 281 -17.12 4.63 3.56
N ILE A 282 -16.10 4.80 2.69
CA ILE A 282 -15.31 3.68 2.16
C ILE A 282 -13.94 3.55 2.82
N LEU A 283 -13.61 4.45 3.74
CA LEU A 283 -12.37 4.38 4.51
C LEU A 283 -12.48 3.32 5.60
N GLU A 284 -11.44 2.51 5.71
CA GLU A 284 -11.16 1.74 6.92
C GLU A 284 -10.84 2.72 8.07
N PRO A 285 -10.97 2.30 9.33
CA PRO A 285 -10.64 3.14 10.47
C PRO A 285 -9.20 3.67 10.38
N GLU A 286 -9.05 4.98 10.55
CA GLU A 286 -7.76 5.67 10.55
C GLU A 286 -6.81 5.05 11.57
N GLN A 287 -5.56 4.83 11.18
CA GLN A 287 -4.52 4.33 12.09
C GLN A 287 -3.45 5.38 12.27
N ASP A 288 -3.19 5.76 13.52
CA ASP A 288 -2.00 6.55 13.82
C ASP A 288 -0.76 5.66 13.66
N PHE A 289 0.23 6.11 12.88
CA PHE A 289 1.53 5.44 12.77
C PHE A 289 2.17 5.28 14.15
N PHE A 290 1.91 6.23 15.04
CA PHE A 290 2.30 6.16 16.43
C PHE A 290 1.11 6.34 17.37
N ASP A 291 0.70 5.25 18.03
CA ASP A 291 -0.26 5.30 19.13
C ASP A 291 0.46 5.29 20.49
N LEU A 292 0.40 6.43 21.18
CA LEU A 292 0.94 6.57 22.55
C LEU A 292 0.27 5.58 23.52
N ASN A 293 -1.01 5.26 23.33
CA ASN A 293 -1.72 4.31 24.19
C ASN A 293 -1.26 2.87 23.91
N GLY A 294 -1.05 2.51 22.65
CA GLY A 294 -0.42 1.28 22.23
C GLY A 294 0.98 1.10 22.80
N LEU A 295 1.81 2.16 22.78
CA LEU A 295 3.13 2.15 23.41
C LEU A 295 3.01 1.95 24.93
N LYS A 296 2.12 2.68 25.60
CA LYS A 296 1.85 2.54 27.05
C LYS A 296 1.48 1.09 27.37
N LYS A 297 0.55 0.49 26.61
CA LYS A 297 0.11 -0.90 26.79
C LYS A 297 1.24 -1.90 26.56
N PHE A 298 2.07 -1.69 25.54
CA PHE A 298 3.23 -2.55 25.29
C PHE A 298 4.26 -2.46 26.41
N ILE A 299 4.61 -1.24 26.85
CA ILE A 299 5.54 -1.04 27.97
C ILE A 299 5.01 -1.77 29.19
N GLN A 300 3.72 -1.64 29.50
CA GLN A 300 3.10 -2.34 30.60
C GLN A 300 3.25 -3.87 30.47
N ILE A 301 2.86 -4.46 29.34
CA ILE A 301 2.97 -5.92 29.11
C ILE A 301 4.43 -6.39 29.22
N ALA A 302 5.36 -5.67 28.59
CA ALA A 302 6.78 -6.01 28.61
C ALA A 302 7.37 -5.93 30.02
N MET A 303 6.98 -4.91 30.80
CA MET A 303 7.41 -4.76 32.18
C MET A 303 6.79 -5.83 33.09
N ASP A 304 5.51 -6.15 32.92
CA ASP A 304 4.84 -7.22 33.67
C ASP A 304 5.56 -8.57 33.45
N ILE A 305 5.86 -8.92 32.18
CA ILE A 305 6.64 -10.11 31.84
C ILE A 305 8.03 -10.05 32.48
N TYR A 306 8.71 -8.91 32.38
CA TYR A 306 10.06 -8.74 32.94
C TYR A 306 10.10 -8.92 34.46
N TRP A 307 9.12 -8.37 35.20
CA TRP A 307 9.06 -8.52 36.66
C TRP A 307 8.81 -9.95 37.08
N VAL A 308 7.87 -10.62 36.41
CA VAL A 308 7.58 -12.05 36.63
C VAL A 308 8.82 -12.91 36.35
N GLN A 309 9.55 -12.65 35.26
CA GLN A 309 10.77 -13.40 34.93
C GLN A 309 11.93 -13.19 35.91
N ASN A 310 11.90 -12.12 36.70
CA ASN A 310 12.91 -11.82 37.72
C ASN A 310 12.42 -12.12 39.14
N ASP A 311 11.31 -12.86 39.30
CA ASP A 311 10.69 -13.22 40.59
C ASP A 311 10.37 -12.00 41.48
N LEU A 312 10.00 -10.88 40.87
CA LEU A 312 9.61 -9.65 41.57
C LEU A 312 8.13 -9.34 41.35
N LYS A 313 7.50 -8.81 42.40
CA LYS A 313 6.16 -8.21 42.24
C LYS A 313 6.28 -6.97 41.35
N PRO A 314 5.34 -6.75 40.41
CA PRO A 314 5.32 -5.51 39.64
C PRO A 314 5.13 -4.28 40.55
N PRO A 315 5.80 -3.16 40.26
CA PRO A 315 5.59 -1.89 40.97
C PRO A 315 4.20 -1.32 40.68
N ILE A 316 3.67 -0.51 41.61
CA ILE A 316 2.33 0.15 41.49
C ILE A 316 2.22 0.97 40.20
N ASN A 317 3.31 1.64 39.81
CA ASN A 317 3.38 2.30 38.52
C ASN A 317 3.73 1.27 37.44
N PRO A 318 2.79 0.92 36.53
CA PRO A 318 3.01 -0.11 35.51
C PRO A 318 4.08 0.29 34.48
N TYR A 319 4.41 1.58 34.41
CA TYR A 319 5.43 2.11 33.50
C TYR A 319 6.81 2.23 34.17
N PHE A 320 6.97 1.84 35.43
CA PHE A 320 8.22 2.04 36.16
C PHE A 320 9.41 1.40 35.43
N PRO A 321 10.55 2.10 35.32
CA PRO A 321 10.89 3.36 36.00
C PRO A 321 10.58 4.63 35.20
N LEU A 322 9.88 4.51 34.06
CA LEU A 322 9.25 5.66 33.41
C LEU A 322 8.04 6.12 34.25
N ASN A 323 7.49 7.28 33.91
CA ASN A 323 6.21 7.72 34.46
C ASN A 323 5.34 8.27 33.32
N PRO A 324 4.00 8.37 33.52
CA PRO A 324 3.10 8.88 32.49
C PRO A 324 3.52 10.24 31.95
N LYS A 325 3.95 11.16 32.83
CA LYS A 325 4.39 12.52 32.45
C LYS A 325 5.61 12.52 31.53
N ILE A 326 6.55 11.60 31.73
CA ILE A 326 7.73 11.44 30.87
C ILE A 326 7.28 10.88 29.52
N LEU A 327 6.42 9.85 29.51
CA LEU A 327 5.85 9.31 28.27
C LEU A 327 5.08 10.37 27.48
N ASP A 328 4.39 11.28 28.16
CA ASP A 328 3.68 12.40 27.56
C ASP A 328 4.61 13.52 27.04
N ILE A 329 5.84 13.66 27.57
CA ILE A 329 6.88 14.60 27.06
C ILE A 329 7.58 14.05 25.80
N TYR A 330 7.54 12.73 25.59
CA TYR A 330 8.07 12.07 24.37
C TYR A 330 7.10 12.10 23.17
N TYR A 331 5.95 12.76 23.35
CA TYR A 331 4.93 13.12 22.35
C TYR A 331 4.90 14.64 22.25
#